data_AF-A0A956DC93-F1
#
_entry.id   AF-A0A956DC93-F1
#
_cell.length_a   1.000
_cell.length_b   1.000
_cell.length_c   1.000
_cell.angle_alpha   90.00
_cell.angle_beta   90.00
_cell.angle_gamma   90.00
#
_symmetry.space_group_name_H-M   'P 1'
#
loop_
_entity.id
_entity.type
_entity.pdbx_description
1 polymer ?
#
loop_
_entity_poly.entity_id
_entity_poly.type
_entity_poly.pdbx_seq_one_letter_code
_entity_poly.pdbx_strand_id
1 'polypeptide(L)'
;SFTAHAYDAGWLATYALAWAALQETRVDARGLGRGLRRLSEGTAIDVGELSWPDVMTAFAAGESVNVRGASGALDYDPDSEERAEEGMSFEVWIVASDASRLCRADDTTCP
;
A
#
# COMPACT_ATOMS: atom_id res chain seq x y z
N SER A 1 4.25 11.49 -3.39
CA SER A 1 5.68 11.07 -3.41
C SER A 1 5.83 9.91 -4.39
N PHE A 2 6.57 10.05 -5.50
CA PHE A 2 6.65 8.98 -6.52
C PHE A 2 7.40 7.72 -6.04
N THR A 3 8.55 7.89 -5.39
CA THR A 3 9.42 6.78 -4.98
C THR A 3 8.77 5.87 -3.94
N ALA A 4 8.01 6.43 -2.99
CA ALA A 4 7.31 5.65 -1.98
C ALA A 4 6.23 4.75 -2.59
N HIS A 5 5.41 5.27 -3.51
CA HIS A 5 4.40 4.45 -4.19
C HIS A 5 5.02 3.40 -5.11
N ALA A 6 6.13 3.70 -5.78
CA ALA A 6 6.83 2.71 -6.61
C ALA A 6 7.44 1.58 -5.76
N TYR A 7 8.01 1.92 -4.59
CA TYR A 7 8.50 0.94 -3.62
C TYR A 7 7.38 0.02 -3.14
N ASP A 8 6.25 0.61 -2.73
CA ASP A 8 5.08 -0.13 -2.25
C ASP A 8 4.50 -1.04 -3.34
N ALA A 9 4.36 -0.54 -4.57
CA ALA A 9 3.88 -1.32 -5.72
C ALA A 9 4.77 -2.53 -6.01
N GLY A 10 6.09 -2.38 -5.86
CA GLY A 10 7.04 -3.49 -5.99
C GLY A 10 6.80 -4.59 -4.97
N TRP A 11 6.54 -4.21 -3.71
CA TRP A 11 6.21 -5.17 -2.65
C TRP A 11 4.84 -5.82 -2.84
N LEU A 12 3.82 -5.05 -3.21
CA LEU A 12 2.49 -5.59 -3.52
C LEU A 12 2.55 -6.65 -4.62
N ALA A 13 3.29 -6.38 -5.70
CA ALA A 13 3.48 -7.34 -6.79
C ALA A 13 4.22 -8.60 -6.31
N THR A 14 5.26 -8.42 -5.48
CA THR A 14 6.04 -9.54 -4.89
C THR A 14 5.17 -10.42 -3.99
N TYR A 15 4.35 -9.82 -3.12
CA TYR A 15 3.47 -10.57 -2.22
C TYR A 15 2.32 -11.25 -2.96
N ALA A 16 1.72 -10.59 -3.97
CA ALA A 16 0.71 -11.21 -4.82
C ALA A 16 1.27 -12.42 -5.57
N LEU A 17 2.51 -12.32 -6.07
CA LEU A 17 3.22 -13.43 -6.69
C LEU A 17 3.46 -14.57 -5.69
N ALA A 18 3.91 -14.24 -4.48
CA ALA A 18 4.17 -15.23 -3.43
C ALA A 18 2.90 -15.99 -3.04
N TRP A 19 1.79 -15.28 -2.83
CA TRP A 19 0.50 -15.89 -2.53
C TRP A 19 0.06 -16.82 -3.67
N ALA A 20 0.10 -16.35 -4.92
CA ALA A 20 -0.30 -17.15 -6.08
C ALA A 20 0.58 -18.41 -6.24
N ALA A 21 1.89 -18.30 -5.99
CA ALA A 21 2.82 -19.42 -6.05
C ALA A 21 2.56 -20.48 -4.98
N LEU A 22 2.07 -20.07 -3.80
CA LEU A 22 1.76 -20.98 -2.69
C LEU A 22 0.36 -21.60 -2.79
N GLN A 23 -0.61 -20.83 -3.30
CA GLN A 23 -2.03 -21.19 -3.23
C GLN A 23 -2.61 -21.69 -4.55
N GLU A 24 -1.93 -21.50 -5.67
CA GLU A 24 -2.43 -21.86 -6.97
C GLU A 24 -1.54 -22.84 -7.73
N THR A 25 -2.15 -23.59 -8.64
CA THR A 25 -1.44 -24.52 -9.52
C THR A 25 -0.68 -23.82 -10.64
N ARG A 26 -0.97 -22.53 -10.89
CA ARG A 26 -0.35 -21.71 -11.93
C ARG A 26 -0.31 -20.26 -11.50
N VAL A 27 0.83 -19.61 -11.75
CA VAL A 27 0.98 -18.16 -11.57
C VAL A 27 0.62 -17.49 -12.90
N ASP A 28 -0.55 -16.83 -12.93
CA ASP A 28 -0.96 -15.99 -14.05
C ASP A 28 -1.59 -14.68 -13.56
N ALA A 29 -2.02 -13.82 -14.49
CA ALA A 29 -2.62 -12.52 -14.15
C ALA A 29 -3.82 -12.63 -13.21
N ARG A 30 -4.62 -13.71 -13.32
CA ARG A 30 -5.77 -13.92 -12.42
C ARG A 30 -5.31 -14.38 -11.04
N GLY A 31 -4.27 -15.22 -10.97
CA GLY A 31 -3.65 -15.62 -9.70
C GLY A 31 -3.04 -14.44 -8.97
N LEU A 32 -2.30 -13.58 -9.68
CA LEU A 32 -1.78 -12.32 -9.15
C LEU A 32 -2.89 -11.41 -8.62
N GLY A 33 -3.96 -11.21 -9.40
CA GLY A 33 -5.12 -10.43 -8.96
C GLY A 33 -5.86 -11.02 -7.76
N ARG A 34 -5.85 -12.35 -7.60
CA ARG A 34 -6.34 -13.01 -6.37
C ARG A 34 -5.40 -12.79 -5.20
N GLY A 35 -4.09 -12.88 -5.41
CA GLY A 35 -3.08 -12.58 -4.40
C GLY A 35 -3.15 -11.16 -3.88
N LEU A 36 -3.36 -10.16 -4.74
CA LEU A 36 -3.54 -8.76 -4.33
C LEU A 36 -4.72 -8.58 -3.35
N ARG A 37 -5.80 -9.34 -3.53
CA ARG A 37 -6.97 -9.31 -2.62
C ARG A 37 -6.70 -9.90 -1.24
N ARG A 38 -5.51 -10.45 -1.00
CA ARG A 38 -5.10 -11.04 0.30
C ARG A 38 -4.18 -10.12 1.08
N LEU A 39 -4.03 -8.86 0.63
CA LEU A 39 -3.11 -7.87 1.18
C LEU A 39 -3.79 -6.75 1.98
N SER A 40 -5.11 -6.82 2.18
CA SER A 40 -5.89 -5.76 2.85
C SER A 40 -6.66 -6.23 4.09
N GLU A 41 -6.35 -7.42 4.60
CA GLU A 41 -7.08 -8.03 5.72
C GLU A 41 -6.15 -8.88 6.60
N GLY A 42 -6.40 -8.93 7.91
CA GLY A 42 -5.63 -9.77 8.83
C GLY A 42 -4.53 -8.99 9.56
N THR A 43 -3.42 -9.67 9.86
CA THR A 43 -2.33 -9.09 10.65
C THR A 43 -1.67 -7.94 9.90
N ALA A 44 -1.53 -6.80 10.58
CA ALA A 44 -0.85 -5.64 10.03
C ALA A 44 0.65 -5.90 9.88
N ILE A 45 1.19 -5.66 8.69
CA ILE A 45 2.57 -5.89 8.32
C ILE A 45 3.11 -4.68 7.57
N ASP A 46 4.24 -4.15 8.01
CA ASP A 46 5.00 -3.16 7.23
C ASP A 46 5.71 -3.88 6.07
N VAL A 47 5.51 -3.41 4.83
CA VAL A 47 6.15 -4.02 3.65
C VAL A 47 7.67 -3.89 3.75
N GLY A 48 8.38 -4.95 3.40
CA GLY A 48 9.83 -4.97 3.47
C GLY A 48 10.43 -6.36 3.53
N GLU A 49 11.76 -6.40 3.54
CA GLU A 49 12.51 -7.65 3.65
C GLU A 49 12.31 -8.32 5.02
N LEU A 50 12.21 -7.52 6.08
CA LEU A 50 12.09 -8.02 7.45
C LEU A 50 10.76 -8.74 7.72
N SER A 51 9.70 -8.37 7.01
CA SER A 51 8.38 -8.99 7.13
C SER A 51 8.16 -10.18 6.21
N TRP A 52 9.08 -10.44 5.28
CA TRP A 52 8.96 -11.54 4.32
C TRP A 52 8.71 -12.91 4.96
N PRO A 53 9.41 -13.31 6.05
CA PRO A 53 9.16 -14.63 6.68
C PRO A 53 7.74 -14.77 7.24
N ASP A 54 7.21 -13.70 7.82
CA ASP A 54 5.86 -13.69 8.40
C ASP A 54 4.79 -13.78 7.31
N VAL A 55 4.98 -13.01 6.22
CA VAL A 55 4.12 -13.06 5.03
C VAL A 55 4.09 -14.46 4.43
N MET A 56 5.26 -15.09 4.26
CA MET A 56 5.34 -16.45 3.71
C MET A 56 4.67 -17.48 4.63
N THR A 57 4.80 -17.32 5.94
CA THR A 57 4.15 -18.19 6.93
C THR A 57 2.62 -18.07 6.85
N ALA A 58 2.09 -16.85 6.86
CA ALA A 58 0.67 -16.59 6.74
C ALA A 58 0.12 -17.12 5.40
N PHE A 59 0.81 -16.85 4.30
CA PHE A 59 0.38 -17.33 2.99
C PHE A 59 0.46 -18.83 2.87
N ALA A 60 1.45 -19.52 3.45
CA ALA A 60 1.49 -20.98 3.44
C ALA A 60 0.30 -21.59 4.20
N ALA A 61 -0.20 -20.90 5.24
CA ALA A 61 -1.41 -21.26 5.97
C ALA A 61 -2.72 -20.89 5.26
N GLY A 62 -2.66 -20.19 4.11
CA GLY A 62 -3.83 -19.71 3.37
C GLY A 62 -4.44 -18.42 3.95
N GLU A 63 -3.75 -17.76 4.87
CA GLU A 63 -4.21 -16.54 5.53
C GLU A 63 -4.00 -15.30 4.65
N SER A 64 -4.68 -14.20 5.01
CA SER A 64 -4.42 -12.86 4.46
C SER A 64 -3.45 -12.10 5.38
N VAL A 65 -2.85 -11.04 4.84
CA VAL A 65 -2.14 -10.03 5.63
C VAL A 65 -2.69 -8.64 5.29
N ASN A 66 -2.64 -7.68 6.21
CA ASN A 66 -2.94 -6.28 5.92
C ASN A 66 -1.61 -5.54 5.81
N VAL A 67 -1.29 -4.98 4.64
CA VAL A 67 0.03 -4.37 4.41
C VAL A 67 0.02 -2.85 4.49
N ARG A 68 1.04 -2.30 5.13
CA ARG A 68 1.33 -0.86 5.18
C ARG A 68 2.66 -0.57 4.50
N GLY A 69 2.63 0.45 3.64
CA GLY A 69 3.76 0.87 2.83
C GLY A 69 4.48 2.11 3.35
N ALA A 70 5.55 2.47 2.66
CA ALA A 70 6.22 3.76 2.82
C ALA A 70 5.30 4.93 2.43
N SER A 71 4.26 4.67 1.63
CA SER A 71 3.26 5.66 1.24
C SER A 71 1.97 5.64 2.08
N GLY A 72 1.95 4.92 3.20
CA GLY A 72 0.78 4.81 4.08
C GLY A 72 0.06 3.46 3.96
N ALA A 73 -1.22 3.43 4.32
CA ALA A 73 -2.04 2.21 4.27
C ALA A 73 -2.34 1.82 2.82
N LEU A 74 -2.14 0.54 2.46
CA LEU A 74 -2.28 0.06 1.08
C LEU A 74 -3.57 -0.74 0.85
N ASP A 75 -4.54 -0.62 1.76
CA ASP A 75 -5.81 -1.30 1.67
C ASP A 75 -6.57 -0.91 0.40
N TYR A 76 -7.03 -1.91 -0.35
CA TYR A 76 -7.85 -1.70 -1.56
C TYR A 76 -9.33 -1.67 -1.18
N ASP A 77 -10.03 -0.60 -1.56
CA ASP A 77 -11.47 -0.51 -1.42
C ASP A 77 -12.15 -1.03 -2.70
N PRO A 78 -12.90 -2.14 -2.64
CA PRO A 78 -13.57 -2.71 -3.79
C PRO A 78 -14.75 -1.86 -4.30
N ASP A 79 -15.29 -0.94 -3.51
CA ASP A 79 -16.42 -0.12 -3.91
C ASP A 79 -15.97 1.12 -4.71
N SER A 80 -14.88 1.76 -4.28
CA SER A 80 -14.29 2.91 -4.98
C SER A 80 -13.23 2.56 -6.03
N GLU A 81 -12.75 1.31 -6.02
CA GLU A 81 -11.60 0.82 -6.80
C GLU A 81 -10.27 1.57 -6.53
N GLU A 82 -10.19 2.30 -5.42
CA GLU A 82 -9.04 3.11 -4.99
C GLU A 82 -8.48 2.59 -3.65
N ARG A 83 -7.46 3.27 -3.12
CA ARG A 83 -7.00 3.02 -1.75
C ARG A 83 -8.08 3.44 -0.74
N ALA A 84 -8.30 2.64 0.29
CA ALA A 84 -9.29 2.88 1.35
C ALA A 84 -8.93 4.06 2.29
N GLU A 85 -7.73 4.63 2.16
CA GLU A 85 -7.27 5.74 3.00
C GLU A 85 -7.96 7.05 2.58
N GLU A 86 -8.66 7.70 3.51
CA GLU A 86 -9.31 9.00 3.27
C GLU A 86 -8.25 10.10 3.07
N GLY A 87 -8.29 10.80 1.93
CA GLY A 87 -7.42 11.95 1.69
C GLY A 87 -7.07 12.18 0.22
N MET A 88 -6.45 13.31 -0.09
CA MET A 88 -5.98 13.62 -1.43
C MET A 88 -4.60 12.95 -1.66
N SER A 89 -4.44 12.27 -2.80
CA SER A 89 -3.17 11.70 -3.26
C SER A 89 -2.13 12.75 -3.69
N PHE A 90 -2.47 14.03 -3.53
CA PHE A 90 -1.61 15.17 -3.79
C PHE A 90 -1.75 16.18 -2.64
N GLU A 91 -0.66 16.90 -2.40
CA GLU A 91 -0.64 17.99 -1.42
C GLU A 91 -0.49 19.30 -2.17
N VAL A 92 -1.30 20.29 -1.77
CA VAL A 92 -1.15 21.65 -2.27
C VAL A 92 -0.35 22.44 -1.24
N TRP A 93 0.78 22.97 -1.67
CA TRP A 93 1.64 23.82 -0.86
C TRP A 93 1.57 25.24 -1.41
N ILE A 94 1.35 26.20 -0.51
CA ILE A 94 1.34 27.62 -0.83
C ILE A 94 2.58 28.27 -0.21
N VAL A 95 3.12 29.25 -0.93
CA VAL A 95 4.19 30.12 -0.42
C VAL A 95 3.50 31.29 0.26
N ALA A 96 3.86 31.58 1.51
CA ALA A 96 3.36 32.78 2.18
C ALA A 96 3.65 34.03 1.34
N SER A 97 2.79 35.05 1.40
CA SER A 97 2.93 36.24 0.55
C SER A 97 4.28 36.96 0.71
N ASP A 98 4.94 36.80 1.85
CA ASP A 98 6.27 37.34 2.16
C ASP A 98 7.43 36.37 1.84
N ALA A 99 7.13 35.21 1.26
CA ALA A 99 8.06 34.12 0.94
C ALA A 99 8.86 33.56 2.13
N SER A 100 8.45 33.83 3.37
CA SER A 100 9.17 33.39 4.56
C SER A 100 8.99 31.89 4.88
N ARG A 101 7.91 31.27 4.36
CA ARG A 101 7.53 29.90 4.67
C ARG A 101 6.69 29.24 3.58
N LEU A 102 6.71 27.91 3.61
CA LEU A 102 5.79 27.03 2.88
C LEU A 102 4.72 26.54 3.85
N CYS A 103 3.45 26.69 3.47
CA CYS A 103 2.30 26.20 4.22
C CYS A 103 1.58 25.13 3.39
N ARG A 104 0.98 24.12 4.02
CA ARG A 104 -0.05 23.34 3.31
C ARG A 104 -1.28 24.21 3.12
N ALA A 105 -1.96 24.04 1.99
CA ALA A 105 -3.12 24.87 1.63
C ALA A 105 -4.33 24.68 2.57
N ASP A 106 -4.41 23.54 3.26
CA ASP A 106 -5.45 23.22 4.24
C ASP A 106 -5.06 23.58 5.69
N ASP A 107 -3.83 24.07 5.92
CA ASP A 107 -3.38 24.50 7.23
C ASP A 107 -3.91 25.90 7.57
N THR A 108 -5.06 25.94 8.25
CA THR A 108 -5.70 27.19 8.73
C THR A 108 -4.86 27.97 9.75
N THR A 109 -3.78 27.39 10.27
CA THR A 109 -2.88 28.05 11.23
C THR A 109 -1.69 28.74 10.58
N CYS A 110 -1.53 28.58 9.26
CA CYS A 110 -0.46 29.16 8.47
C CYS A 110 -1.03 30.19 7.48
N PRO A 111 -1.16 31.48 7.89
CA PRO A 111 -1.70 32.55 7.03
C PRO A 111 -0.74 32.97 5.91
#